data_AF-A0A3C0GUZ8-F1
#
_entry.id   AF-A0A3C0GUZ8-F1
#
_cell.length_a   1.000
_cell.length_b   1.000
_cell.length_c   1.000
_cell.angle_alpha   90.00
_cell.angle_beta   90.00
_cell.angle_gamma   90.00
#
_symmetry.space_group_name_H-M   'P 1'
#
loop_
_entity.id
_entity.type
_entity.pdbx_description
1 polymer ?
#
loop_
_entity_poly.entity_id
_entity_poly.type
_entity_poly.pdbx_seq_one_letter_code
_entity_poly.pdbx_strand_id
1 'polypeptide(L)'
;MLRACLDLALLVATSLTFACVLTATLYNGRPGWMWPPTAYGDGRGDVLVHALLASLALLPVPMLVERLRRLRRPRAWQDLAFVLATLAVIRLGPPDAQVFGTTWTPWEITSGLFLLQWPIIVPLTLTATLVRRLLRGAIDRR
;
A
#
# COMPACT_ATOMS: atom_id res chain seq x y z
N MET A 1 -16.53 3.41 -12.47
CA MET A 1 -15.11 3.43 -12.89
C MET A 1 -14.27 4.42 -12.09
N LEU A 2 -14.63 5.70 -12.01
CA LEU A 2 -13.85 6.73 -11.30
C LEU A 2 -13.43 6.34 -9.86
N ARG A 3 -14.35 5.78 -9.05
CA ARG A 3 -14.05 5.30 -7.69
C ARG A 3 -13.00 4.19 -7.63
N ALA A 4 -12.97 3.30 -8.63
CA ALA A 4 -11.99 2.21 -8.69
C ALA A 4 -10.62 2.74 -9.12
N CYS A 5 -10.57 3.66 -10.08
CA CYS A 5 -9.31 4.35 -10.43
C CYS A 5 -8.73 5.11 -9.24
N LEU A 6 -9.59 5.74 -8.43
CA LEU A 6 -9.16 6.46 -7.23
C LEU A 6 -8.61 5.52 -6.15
N ASP A 7 -9.30 4.41 -5.88
CA ASP A 7 -8.82 3.39 -4.94
C ASP A 7 -7.49 2.78 -5.43
N LEU A 8 -7.36 2.52 -6.74
CA LEU A 8 -6.11 2.03 -7.33
C LEU A 8 -4.97 3.05 -7.16
N ALA A 9 -5.20 4.32 -7.52
CA ALA A 9 -4.20 5.37 -7.40
C ALA A 9 -3.74 5.55 -5.95
N LEU A 10 -4.66 5.46 -4.98
CA LEU A 10 -4.34 5.51 -3.56
C LEU A 10 -3.51 4.31 -3.11
N LEU A 11 -3.86 3.09 -3.53
CA LEU A 11 -3.10 1.88 -3.19
C LEU A 11 -1.67 1.96 -3.75
N VAL A 12 -1.51 2.40 -4.99
CA VAL A 12 -0.20 2.57 -5.64
C VAL A 12 0.63 3.64 -4.92
N ALA A 13 0.04 4.82 -4.69
CA ALA A 13 0.71 5.90 -3.97
C ALA A 13 1.12 5.48 -2.56
N THR A 14 0.26 4.73 -1.86
CA THR A 14 0.54 4.23 -0.52
C THR A 14 1.69 3.23 -0.52
N SER A 15 1.67 2.27 -1.46
CA SER A 15 2.74 1.29 -1.65
C SER A 15 4.09 1.97 -1.91
N LEU A 16 4.12 2.92 -2.85
CA LEU A 16 5.33 3.69 -3.19
C LEU A 16 5.83 4.52 -2.01
N THR A 17 4.93 5.20 -1.31
CA THR A 17 5.29 6.02 -0.15
C THR A 17 5.88 5.15 0.95
N PHE A 18 5.27 4.00 1.23
CA PHE A 18 5.81 3.06 2.18
C PHE A 18 7.21 2.57 1.77
N ALA A 19 7.39 2.14 0.51
CA ALA A 19 8.69 1.71 0.02
C ALA A 19 9.75 2.81 0.18
N CYS A 20 9.44 4.05 -0.17
CA CYS A 20 10.39 5.16 -0.08
C CYS A 20 10.74 5.54 1.36
N VAL A 21 9.75 5.54 2.26
CA VAL A 21 9.96 5.85 3.68
C VAL A 21 10.70 4.71 4.37
N LEU A 22 10.39 3.47 4.03
CA LEU A 22 11.10 2.30 4.54
C LEU A 22 12.57 2.32 4.11
N THR A 23 12.85 2.56 2.82
CA THR A 23 14.23 2.71 2.33
C THR A 23 14.98 3.81 3.06
N ALA A 24 14.39 5.00 3.22
CA ALA A 24 15.04 6.09 3.93
C ALA A 24 15.35 5.72 5.39
N THR A 25 14.42 5.04 6.05
CA THR A 25 14.56 4.63 7.44
C THR A 25 15.66 3.58 7.62
N LEU A 26 15.75 2.61 6.70
CA LEU A 26 16.77 1.56 6.73
C LEU A 26 18.17 2.08 6.37
N TYR A 27 18.28 2.97 5.38
CA TYR A 27 19.57 3.51 4.94
C TYR A 27 20.12 4.62 5.84
N ASN A 28 19.26 5.54 6.30
CA ASN A 28 19.70 6.73 7.03
C ASN A 28 19.44 6.66 8.54
N GLY A 29 18.80 5.59 9.03
CA GLY A 29 18.39 5.45 10.43
C GLY A 29 17.36 6.47 10.89
N ARG A 30 16.76 7.23 9.96
CA ARG A 30 15.79 8.30 10.22
C ARG A 30 14.67 8.28 9.19
N PRO A 31 13.42 8.60 9.58
CA PRO A 31 12.32 8.70 8.62
C PRO A 31 12.61 9.83 7.62
N GLY A 32 12.44 9.52 6.35
CA GLY A 32 12.65 10.44 5.24
C GLY A 32 11.98 9.91 3.99
N TRP A 33 12.28 10.49 2.84
CA TRP A 33 11.81 9.99 1.55
C TRP A 33 13.00 9.72 0.65
N MET A 34 13.22 8.45 0.33
CA MET A 34 14.35 8.02 -0.50
C MET A 34 13.87 6.93 -1.45
N TRP A 35 14.19 7.07 -2.74
CA TRP A 35 13.81 6.05 -3.72
C TRP A 35 14.54 4.72 -3.45
N PRO A 36 13.85 3.56 -3.47
CA PRO A 36 14.50 2.27 -3.24
C PRO A 36 15.56 2.00 -4.31
N PRO A 37 16.82 1.67 -3.94
CA PRO A 37 17.79 1.15 -4.89
C PRO A 37 17.31 -0.23 -5.37
N THR A 38 17.55 -0.57 -6.63
CA THR A 38 17.16 -1.88 -7.18
C THR A 38 18.31 -2.88 -7.05
N ALA A 39 17.99 -4.14 -6.71
CA ALA A 39 19.00 -5.17 -6.46
C ALA A 39 19.75 -5.64 -7.71
N TYR A 40 19.12 -5.51 -8.88
CA TYR A 40 19.61 -6.11 -10.13
C TYR A 40 19.93 -5.09 -11.23
N GLY A 41 20.08 -3.80 -10.90
CA GLY A 41 20.48 -2.77 -11.86
C GLY A 41 19.40 -2.37 -12.89
N ASP A 42 18.30 -3.13 -13.00
CA ASP A 42 17.13 -2.72 -13.76
C ASP A 42 16.36 -1.63 -13.00
N GLY A 43 16.05 -0.53 -13.69
CA GLY A 43 15.87 0.79 -13.10
C GLY A 43 14.64 1.04 -12.21
N ARG A 44 14.41 2.32 -11.89
CA ARG A 44 13.30 2.84 -11.05
C ARG A 44 11.91 2.29 -11.40
N GLY A 45 11.72 1.80 -12.63
CA GLY A 45 10.47 1.21 -13.10
C GLY A 45 10.06 -0.06 -12.36
N ASP A 46 11.00 -0.85 -11.85
CA ASP A 46 10.67 -2.16 -11.29
C ASP A 46 9.89 -2.04 -9.96
N VAL A 47 10.27 -1.08 -9.12
CA VAL A 47 9.54 -0.71 -7.89
C VAL A 47 8.12 -0.24 -8.22
N LEU A 48 7.96 0.56 -9.28
CA LEU A 48 6.65 1.04 -9.72
C LEU A 48 5.79 -0.12 -10.25
N VAL A 49 6.38 -1.03 -11.02
CA VAL A 49 5.68 -2.21 -11.56
C VAL A 49 5.20 -3.11 -10.43
N HIS A 50 6.04 -3.39 -9.43
CA HIS A 50 5.65 -4.17 -8.25
C HIS A 50 4.53 -3.49 -7.46
N ALA A 51 4.64 -2.18 -7.23
CA ALA A 51 3.59 -1.41 -6.55
C ALA A 51 2.27 -1.42 -7.34
N LEU A 52 2.33 -1.29 -8.67
CA LEU A 52 1.18 -1.36 -9.57
C LEU A 52 0.54 -2.75 -9.52
N LEU A 53 1.31 -3.82 -9.69
CA LEU A 53 0.83 -5.19 -9.69
C LEU A 53 0.19 -5.58 -8.36
N ALA A 54 0.83 -5.26 -7.23
CA ALA A 54 0.27 -5.48 -5.90
C ALA A 54 -1.06 -4.72 -5.71
N SER A 55 -1.12 -3.47 -6.17
CA SER A 55 -2.33 -2.66 -6.10
C SER A 55 -3.45 -3.20 -7.00
N LEU A 56 -3.10 -3.69 -8.19
CA LEU A 56 -4.06 -4.30 -9.13
C LEU A 56 -4.64 -5.60 -8.56
N ALA A 57 -3.82 -6.42 -7.92
CA ALA A 57 -4.23 -7.66 -7.28
C ALA A 57 -5.18 -7.43 -6.09
N LEU A 58 -5.05 -6.28 -5.40
CA LEU A 58 -5.83 -5.94 -4.21
C LEU A 58 -7.04 -5.03 -4.48
N LEU A 59 -7.09 -4.37 -5.63
CA LEU A 59 -8.24 -3.59 -6.08
C LEU A 59 -9.60 -4.35 -6.04
N PRO A 60 -9.68 -5.67 -6.33
CA PRO A 60 -10.93 -6.41 -6.25
C PRO A 60 -11.52 -6.44 -4.84
N VAL A 61 -10.71 -6.35 -3.78
CA VAL A 61 -11.15 -6.45 -2.38
C VAL A 61 -12.18 -5.38 -2.02
N PRO A 62 -11.90 -4.07 -2.14
CA PRO A 62 -12.90 -3.04 -1.90
C PRO A 62 -14.05 -3.07 -2.93
N MET A 63 -13.79 -3.49 -4.18
CA MET A 63 -14.83 -3.57 -5.22
C MET A 63 -15.86 -4.68 -4.94
N LEU A 64 -15.41 -5.85 -4.48
CA LEU A 64 -16.26 -6.97 -4.09
C LEU A 64 -17.14 -6.59 -2.89
N VAL A 65 -16.57 -5.93 -1.89
CA VAL A 65 -17.32 -5.45 -0.74
C VAL A 65 -18.34 -4.39 -1.13
N GLU A 66 -18.02 -3.50 -2.07
CA GLU A 66 -18.96 -2.50 -2.60
C GLU A 66 -20.10 -3.17 -3.42
N ARG A 67 -19.80 -4.24 -4.17
CA ARG A 67 -20.79 -5.03 -4.92
C ARG A 67 -21.72 -5.81 -4.00
N LEU A 68 -21.18 -6.44 -2.96
CA LEU A 68 -21.93 -7.13 -1.90
C LEU A 68 -22.80 -6.15 -1.08
N ARG A 69 -22.42 -4.88 -1.04
CA ARG A 69 -23.15 -3.84 -0.29
C ARG A 69 -24.49 -3.44 -0.90
N ARG A 70 -24.78 -3.80 -2.16
CA ARG A 70 -26.16 -3.70 -2.70
C ARG A 70 -27.17 -4.53 -1.87
N LEU A 71 -26.70 -5.36 -0.93
CA LEU A 71 -27.48 -6.25 -0.07
C LEU A 71 -27.58 -5.82 1.43
N ARG A 72 -27.45 -4.52 1.78
CA ARG A 72 -27.66 -3.93 3.14
C ARG A 72 -26.50 -4.04 4.16
N ARG A 73 -25.30 -3.49 3.88
CA ARG A 73 -24.25 -3.31 4.94
C ARG A 73 -23.85 -1.85 5.21
N PRO A 74 -23.46 -1.50 6.45
CA PRO A 74 -23.09 -0.13 6.85
C PRO A 74 -21.76 0.34 6.22
N ARG A 75 -21.58 1.67 6.11
CA ARG A 75 -20.38 2.32 5.53
C ARG A 75 -19.05 1.82 6.13
N ALA A 76 -19.06 1.44 7.41
CA ALA A 76 -17.90 0.92 8.14
C ALA A 76 -17.21 -0.28 7.45
N TRP A 77 -17.96 -1.16 6.76
CA TRP A 77 -17.38 -2.29 6.05
C TRP A 77 -16.54 -1.89 4.83
N GLN A 78 -16.85 -0.76 4.20
CA GLN A 78 -16.08 -0.26 3.04
C GLN A 78 -14.75 0.34 3.47
N ASP A 79 -14.73 0.97 4.64
CA ASP A 79 -13.49 1.49 5.22
C ASP A 79 -12.63 0.34 5.71
N LEU A 80 -13.23 -0.65 6.39
CA LEU A 80 -12.51 -1.84 6.84
C LEU A 80 -11.92 -2.64 5.67
N ALA A 81 -12.67 -2.83 4.58
CA ALA A 81 -12.16 -3.49 3.38
C ALA A 81 -10.98 -2.75 2.75
N PHE A 82 -11.02 -1.41 2.76
CA PHE A 82 -9.93 -0.60 2.23
C PHE A 82 -8.71 -0.56 3.16
N VAL A 83 -8.92 -0.54 4.47
CA VAL A 83 -7.86 -0.73 5.48
C VAL A 83 -7.16 -2.05 5.24
N LEU A 84 -7.90 -3.16 5.12
CA LEU A 84 -7.33 -4.48 4.86
C LEU A 84 -6.58 -4.52 3.52
N ALA A 85 -7.14 -3.93 2.45
CA ALA A 85 -6.47 -3.85 1.17
C ALA A 85 -5.18 -3.03 1.25
N THR A 86 -5.17 -1.94 2.02
CA THR A 86 -3.99 -1.09 2.22
C THR A 86 -2.91 -1.81 3.02
N LEU A 87 -3.27 -2.49 4.11
CA LEU A 87 -2.34 -3.31 4.87
C LEU A 87 -1.74 -4.42 4.01
N ALA A 88 -2.56 -5.07 3.19
CA ALA A 88 -2.09 -6.08 2.26
C ALA A 88 -1.18 -5.50 1.17
N VAL A 89 -1.47 -4.29 0.65
CA VAL A 89 -0.62 -3.66 -0.38
C VAL A 89 0.71 -3.23 0.21
N ILE A 90 0.73 -2.76 1.46
CA ILE A 90 1.95 -2.41 2.17
C ILE A 90 2.79 -3.67 2.48
N ARG A 91 2.15 -4.82 2.67
CA ARG A 91 2.84 -6.10 2.88
C ARG A 91 3.38 -6.70 1.58
N LEU A 92 2.64 -6.58 0.48
CA LEU A 92 2.95 -7.24 -0.80
C LEU A 92 3.69 -6.34 -1.80
N GLY A 93 3.56 -5.03 -1.66
CA GLY A 93 4.10 -4.03 -2.58
C GLY A 93 5.59 -3.71 -2.46
N PRO A 94 6.24 -3.77 -1.27
CA PRO A 94 7.67 -3.52 -1.17
C PRO A 94 8.47 -4.62 -1.86
N PRO A 95 9.58 -4.27 -2.53
CA PRO A 95 10.48 -5.26 -3.10
C PRO A 95 11.08 -6.15 -2.01
N ASP A 96 11.41 -7.39 -2.40
CA ASP A 96 11.91 -8.45 -1.53
C ASP A 96 13.06 -7.96 -0.64
N ALA A 97 13.15 -8.48 0.58
CA ALA A 97 14.16 -8.07 1.55
C ALA A 97 15.61 -8.32 1.08
N GLN A 98 15.77 -9.21 0.11
CA GLN A 98 17.03 -9.42 -0.61
C GLN A 98 17.59 -8.13 -1.23
N VAL A 99 16.73 -7.15 -1.57
CA VAL A 99 17.15 -5.83 -2.08
C VAL A 99 17.93 -5.01 -1.06
N PHE A 100 17.82 -5.35 0.22
CA PHE A 100 18.58 -4.72 1.31
C PHE A 100 19.80 -5.53 1.74
N GLY A 101 20.24 -6.51 0.93
CA GLY A 101 21.48 -7.26 1.14
C GLY A 101 21.42 -8.31 2.26
N THR A 102 20.22 -8.73 2.66
CA THR A 102 20.02 -9.65 3.79
C THR A 102 20.00 -11.11 3.32
N THR A 103 20.64 -12.03 4.06
CA THR A 103 20.81 -13.47 3.73
C THR A 103 19.62 -14.38 4.11
N TRP A 104 18.44 -13.83 4.35
CA TRP A 104 17.31 -14.59 4.91
C TRP A 104 16.28 -14.97 3.85
N THR A 105 15.36 -15.89 4.19
CA THR A 105 14.32 -16.36 3.27
C THR A 105 13.27 -15.26 2.98
N PRO A 106 12.69 -15.19 1.75
CA PRO A 106 11.80 -14.11 1.31
C PRO A 106 10.60 -13.82 2.23
N TRP A 107 10.10 -14.85 2.92
CA TRP A 107 8.85 -14.80 3.67
C TRP A 107 9.01 -14.46 5.17
N GLU A 108 10.19 -14.75 5.74
CA GLU A 108 10.48 -14.49 7.16
C GLU A 108 10.72 -13.00 7.41
N ILE A 109 11.43 -12.32 6.50
CA ILE A 109 11.70 -10.89 6.65
C ILE A 109 10.44 -10.05 6.41
N THR A 110 9.65 -10.34 5.38
CA THR A 110 8.46 -9.52 5.04
C THR A 110 7.43 -9.49 6.17
N SER A 111 7.38 -10.51 7.03
CA SER A 111 6.49 -10.51 8.20
C SER A 111 7.08 -9.79 9.41
N GLY A 112 8.35 -10.03 9.73
CA GLY A 112 9.03 -9.37 10.85
C GLY A 112 9.26 -7.88 10.63
N LEU A 113 9.75 -7.48 9.45
CA LEU A 113 9.91 -6.07 9.09
C LEU A 113 8.57 -5.35 9.04
N PHE A 114 7.52 -5.97 8.50
CA PHE A 114 6.18 -5.36 8.51
C PHE A 114 5.72 -5.07 9.94
N LEU A 115 5.87 -6.01 10.88
CA LEU A 115 5.48 -5.78 12.27
C LEU A 115 6.33 -4.72 12.97
N LEU A 116 7.63 -4.66 12.67
CA LEU A 116 8.54 -3.65 13.23
C LEU A 116 8.26 -2.23 12.71
N GLN A 117 7.69 -2.10 11.52
CA GLN A 117 7.42 -0.82 10.86
C GLN A 117 6.00 -0.29 11.14
N TRP A 118 5.34 -0.78 12.20
CA TRP A 118 4.05 -0.26 12.68
C TRP A 118 3.99 1.28 12.81
N PRO A 119 5.06 2.01 13.20
CA PRO A 119 5.04 3.46 13.29
C PRO A 119 4.93 4.16 11.94
N ILE A 120 5.20 3.46 10.83
CA ILE A 120 5.00 3.94 9.45
C ILE A 120 3.67 3.45 8.92
N ILE A 121 3.37 2.16 9.10
CA ILE A 121 2.20 1.49 8.50
C ILE A 121 0.90 2.09 8.99
N VAL A 122 0.77 2.32 10.31
CA VAL A 122 -0.47 2.84 10.91
C VAL A 122 -0.79 4.26 10.40
N PRO A 123 0.09 5.27 10.52
CA PRO A 123 -0.23 6.60 10.04
C PRO A 123 -0.46 6.64 8.52
N LEU A 124 0.26 5.84 7.75
CA LEU A 124 0.08 5.77 6.31
C LEU A 124 -1.30 5.18 5.93
N THR A 125 -1.72 4.11 6.61
CA THR A 125 -3.03 3.47 6.40
C THR A 125 -4.17 4.40 6.82
N LEU A 126 -4.03 5.10 7.95
CA LEU A 126 -4.99 6.11 8.40
C LEU A 126 -5.08 7.30 7.42
N THR A 127 -3.95 7.75 6.91
CA THR A 127 -3.91 8.85 5.93
C THR A 127 -4.58 8.43 4.63
N ALA A 128 -4.24 7.25 4.09
CA ALA A 128 -4.85 6.74 2.85
C ALA A 128 -6.38 6.57 2.99
N THR A 129 -6.85 6.04 4.12
CA THR A 129 -8.28 5.86 4.39
C THR A 129 -9.02 7.20 4.53
N LEU A 130 -8.41 8.19 5.21
CA LEU A 130 -8.97 9.53 5.33
C LEU A 130 -9.07 10.22 3.95
N VAL A 131 -7.99 10.20 3.18
CA VAL A 131 -7.93 10.79 1.83
C VAL A 131 -8.98 10.13 0.93
N ARG A 132 -9.11 8.79 0.98
CA ARG A 132 -10.17 8.08 0.25
C ARG A 132 -11.57 8.59 0.60
N ARG A 133 -11.87 8.74 1.89
CA ARG A 133 -13.17 9.22 2.37
C ARG A 133 -13.46 10.64 1.87
N LEU A 134 -12.48 11.53 1.95
CA LEU A 134 -12.60 12.92 1.48
C LEU A 134 -12.85 12.98 -0.03
N LEU A 135 -12.05 12.24 -0.81
CA LEU A 135 -12.17 12.24 -2.26
C LEU A 135 -13.47 11.60 -2.75
N ARG A 136 -13.87 10.46 -2.18
CA ARG A 136 -15.17 9.84 -2.49
C ARG A 136 -16.33 10.72 -2.07
N GLY A 137 -16.24 11.38 -0.91
CA GLY A 137 -17.23 12.36 -0.45
C GLY A 137 -17.35 13.58 -1.37
N ALA A 138 -16.25 14.05 -1.95
CA ALA A 138 -16.25 15.13 -2.93
C ALA A 138 -16.87 14.72 -4.26
N ILE A 139 -16.63 13.48 -4.71
CA ILE A 139 -17.23 12.91 -5.93
C ILE A 139 -18.74 12.76 -5.76
N ASP A 140 -19.20 12.24 -4.61
CA ASP A 140 -20.62 11.95 -4.36
C ASP A 140 -21.46 13.20 -4.12
N ARG A 141 -20.84 14.37 -3.92
CA ARG A 141 -21.51 15.67 -3.75
C ARG A 141 -21.70 16.45 -5.07
N ARG A 142 -21.11 15.97 -6.17
CA ARG A 142 -21.28 16.52 -7.52
C ARG A 142 -22.32 15.72 -8.29
#